data_AF-A0A6J2IDW9-F1
#
_entry.id   AF-A0A6J2IDW9-F1
#
_cell.length_a   1.000
_cell.length_b   1.000
_cell.length_c   1.000
_cell.angle_alpha   90.00
_cell.angle_beta   90.00
_cell.angle_gamma   90.00
#
_symmetry.space_group_name_H-M   'P 1'
#
loop_
_entity.id
_entity.type
_entity.pdbx_description
1 polymer ?
#
loop_
_entity_poly.entity_id
_entity_poly.type
_entity_poly.pdbx_seq_one_letter_code
_entity_poly.pdbx_strand_id
1 'polypeptide(L)'
;MDPEANEDATYYLEQYRANLLPKLRALGEPDEDPATSFMCLLKKKKEFRCLENAVAEKKAAFKERLEVIAEQWRDLHARRTQLKAHVERSGRTVQENEMLRNQALKKASKDREESIKKEKELLRAKRELEALIKQHQKLCQKLPKYSMFKRYLEDVVEISQFRDIEDIISFYKSLMRSRRELLQSQQWHKAMTKQARVLLDQYRAEKGAEMLQCKNELAQLKQYLDQAQSDTPVWEAQWIDIQNRAAKKATMLKAIRRTIHSLFHTASTRLDAKWNVAAHDSHRQLDMIQQFIEDLRDISREDMKKYK
;
A
#
# COMPACT_ATOMS: atom_id res chain seq x y z
N MET A 1 93.42 9.52 -36.28
CA MET A 1 94.87 9.26 -36.40
C MET A 1 94.95 7.96 -37.17
N ASP A 2 94.78 8.07 -38.49
CA ASP A 2 94.61 6.93 -39.39
C ASP A 2 95.93 6.57 -40.09
N PRO A 3 96.27 5.26 -40.22
CA PRO A 3 97.51 4.78 -40.83
C PRO A 3 97.62 5.01 -42.35
N GLU A 4 96.53 5.34 -43.04
CA GLU A 4 96.48 5.54 -44.50
C GLU A 4 97.29 6.76 -44.98
N ALA A 5 97.56 7.73 -44.10
CA ALA A 5 98.36 8.90 -44.46
C ALA A 5 99.85 8.59 -44.68
N ASN A 6 100.34 7.43 -44.23
CA ASN A 6 101.77 7.08 -44.28
C ASN A 6 102.17 6.33 -45.57
N GLU A 7 101.24 5.63 -46.22
CA GLU A 7 101.47 4.95 -47.51
C GLU A 7 101.47 5.95 -48.69
N ASP A 8 100.60 6.97 -48.62
CA ASP A 8 100.60 8.07 -49.60
C ASP A 8 101.94 8.83 -49.58
N ALA A 9 102.50 9.07 -48.38
CA ALA A 9 103.77 9.78 -48.23
C ALA A 9 104.97 8.99 -48.79
N THR A 10 105.03 7.66 -48.61
CA THR A 10 106.08 6.80 -49.20
C THR A 10 105.97 6.72 -50.72
N TYR A 11 104.75 6.66 -51.26
CA TYR A 11 104.49 6.68 -52.71
C TYR A 11 105.01 7.97 -53.37
N TYR A 12 104.75 9.15 -52.76
CA TYR A 12 105.28 10.42 -53.26
C TYR A 12 106.81 10.53 -53.15
N LEU A 13 107.45 9.92 -52.14
CA LEU A 13 108.91 9.92 -51.95
C LEU A 13 109.65 9.02 -52.96
N GLU A 14 109.11 7.84 -53.28
CA GLU A 14 109.72 6.94 -54.28
C GLU A 14 109.63 7.50 -55.70
N GLN A 15 108.48 8.08 -56.07
CA GLN A 15 108.29 8.80 -57.34
C GLN A 15 109.22 10.02 -57.46
N TYR A 16 109.56 10.67 -56.34
CA TYR A 16 110.50 11.79 -56.31
C TYR A 16 111.94 11.33 -56.56
N ARG A 17 112.37 10.22 -55.95
CA ARG A 17 113.73 9.64 -56.14
C ARG A 17 113.94 9.11 -57.56
N ALA A 18 112.97 8.39 -58.12
CA ALA A 18 113.10 7.79 -59.46
C ALA A 18 113.18 8.82 -60.60
N ASN A 19 112.52 9.98 -60.45
CA ASN A 19 112.40 10.97 -61.52
C ASN A 19 113.42 12.12 -61.48
N LEU A 20 113.99 12.45 -60.31
CA LEU A 20 114.95 13.55 -60.18
C LEU A 20 116.41 13.12 -60.38
N LEU A 21 116.78 11.89 -60.01
CA LEU A 21 118.17 11.38 -60.13
C LEU A 21 118.68 11.28 -61.59
N PRO A 22 117.87 10.82 -62.58
CA PRO A 22 118.28 10.83 -63.99
C PRO A 22 118.40 12.25 -64.57
N LYS A 23 117.54 13.19 -64.13
CA LYS A 23 117.50 14.58 -64.61
C LYS A 23 118.66 15.43 -64.08
N LEU A 24 119.23 15.08 -62.92
CA LEU A 24 120.41 15.75 -62.37
C LEU A 24 121.73 15.26 -63.01
N ARG A 25 121.79 14.02 -63.52
CA ARG A 25 122.96 13.46 -64.23
C ARG A 25 123.14 14.01 -65.67
N ALA A 26 122.07 14.48 -66.30
CA ALA A 26 122.10 15.10 -67.63
C ALA A 26 122.61 16.56 -67.64
N LEU A 27 122.94 17.16 -66.49
CA LEU A 27 123.37 18.56 -66.36
C LEU A 27 124.90 18.74 -66.26
N GLY A 28 125.69 17.70 -66.52
CA GLY A 28 127.15 17.72 -66.38
C GLY A 28 127.92 17.09 -67.55
N GLU A 29 128.05 17.81 -68.66
CA GLU A 29 129.25 17.81 -69.53
C GLU A 29 129.43 19.24 -70.10
N PRO A 30 130.66 19.77 -70.18
CA PRO A 30 130.93 21.09 -70.73
C PRO A 30 131.45 20.97 -72.16
N ASP A 31 130.67 21.39 -73.14
CA ASP A 31 131.24 21.96 -74.34
C ASP A 31 130.38 23.14 -74.79
N GLU A 32 131.04 24.17 -75.31
CA GLU A 32 130.51 25.47 -75.74
C GLU A 32 130.30 26.52 -74.62
N ASP A 33 131.41 27.23 -74.35
CA ASP A 33 131.54 28.66 -74.06
C ASP A 33 130.85 29.24 -72.79
N PRO A 34 131.57 29.98 -71.90
CA PRO A 34 131.03 30.53 -70.65
C PRO A 34 129.79 31.45 -70.81
N ALA A 35 129.53 31.91 -72.03
CA ALA A 35 128.36 32.72 -72.37
C ALA A 35 127.04 31.91 -72.49
N THR A 36 127.09 30.61 -72.85
CA THR A 36 125.90 29.80 -73.17
C THR A 36 125.33 29.06 -71.95
N SER A 37 126.18 28.64 -71.01
CA SER A 37 125.78 28.03 -69.71
C SER A 37 125.04 29.03 -68.81
N PHE A 38 125.49 30.29 -68.80
CA PHE A 38 124.81 31.38 -68.09
C PHE A 38 123.43 31.66 -68.72
N MET A 39 123.34 31.61 -70.06
CA MET A 39 122.08 31.74 -70.80
C MET A 39 121.09 30.60 -70.53
N CYS A 40 121.55 29.35 -70.39
CA CYS A 40 120.70 28.19 -70.09
C CYS A 40 120.17 28.20 -68.64
N LEU A 41 121.04 28.53 -67.66
CA LEU A 41 120.61 28.74 -66.27
C LEU A 41 119.64 29.91 -66.15
N LEU A 42 119.85 31.00 -66.90
CA LEU A 42 118.90 32.10 -66.99
C LEU A 42 117.55 31.65 -67.57
N LYS A 43 117.55 30.74 -68.56
CA LYS A 43 116.33 30.17 -69.15
C LYS A 43 115.59 29.24 -68.19
N LYS A 44 116.28 28.32 -67.50
CA LYS A 44 115.67 27.45 -66.46
C LYS A 44 115.19 28.23 -65.25
N LYS A 45 115.89 29.31 -64.85
CA LYS A 45 115.43 30.24 -63.81
C LYS A 45 114.23 31.06 -64.27
N LYS A 46 114.11 31.38 -65.57
CA LYS A 46 112.87 31.94 -66.16
C LYS A 46 111.74 30.90 -66.13
N GLU A 47 111.98 29.66 -66.54
CA GLU A 47 110.96 28.58 -66.53
C GLU A 47 110.47 28.23 -65.11
N PHE A 48 111.38 28.15 -64.13
CA PHE A 48 111.01 27.90 -62.73
C PHE A 48 110.18 29.05 -62.15
N ARG A 49 110.55 30.30 -62.44
CA ARG A 49 109.72 31.48 -62.11
C ARG A 49 108.36 31.44 -62.80
N CYS A 50 108.29 31.02 -64.06
CA CYS A 50 107.01 30.85 -64.76
C CYS A 50 106.14 29.76 -64.12
N LEU A 51 106.72 28.63 -63.71
CA LEU A 51 105.99 27.55 -63.01
C LEU A 51 105.58 27.95 -61.59
N GLU A 52 106.44 28.66 -60.85
CA GLU A 52 106.09 29.23 -59.54
C GLU A 52 104.95 30.24 -59.67
N ASN A 53 105.00 31.11 -60.68
CA ASN A 53 103.91 32.02 -61.00
C ASN A 53 102.63 31.25 -61.33
N ALA A 54 102.69 30.20 -62.16
CA ALA A 54 101.52 29.38 -62.51
C ALA A 54 100.94 28.63 -61.30
N VAL A 55 101.78 28.13 -60.39
CA VAL A 55 101.34 27.48 -59.15
C VAL A 55 100.76 28.50 -58.18
N ALA A 56 101.37 29.68 -58.06
CA ALA A 56 100.85 30.79 -57.26
C ALA A 56 99.49 31.26 -57.77
N GLU A 57 99.32 31.38 -59.09
CA GLU A 57 98.05 31.68 -59.75
C GLU A 57 96.98 30.60 -59.47
N LYS A 58 97.32 29.32 -59.57
CA LYS A 58 96.37 28.22 -59.25
C LYS A 58 96.00 28.20 -57.76
N LYS A 59 96.94 28.47 -56.86
CA LYS A 59 96.68 28.59 -55.42
C LYS A 59 95.80 29.82 -55.11
N ALA A 60 96.05 30.94 -55.77
CA ALA A 60 95.23 32.14 -55.65
C ALA A 60 93.81 31.88 -56.16
N ALA A 61 93.67 31.30 -57.35
CA ALA A 61 92.38 30.93 -57.94
C ALA A 61 91.60 29.89 -57.09
N PHE A 62 92.31 28.96 -56.43
CA PHE A 62 91.67 28.00 -55.52
C PHE A 62 91.20 28.66 -54.22
N LYS A 63 91.99 29.59 -53.66
CA LYS A 63 91.58 30.41 -52.51
C LYS A 63 90.34 31.25 -52.83
N GLU A 64 90.33 31.92 -53.97
CA GLU A 64 89.19 32.71 -54.43
C GLU A 64 87.93 31.85 -54.59
N ARG A 65 88.07 30.64 -55.17
CA ARG A 65 86.94 29.67 -55.24
C ARG A 65 86.46 29.21 -53.87
N LEU A 66 87.36 28.95 -52.94
CA LEU A 66 87.01 28.59 -51.56
C LEU A 66 86.29 29.73 -50.84
N GLU A 67 86.71 30.97 -51.05
CA GLU A 67 86.07 32.16 -50.50
C GLU A 67 84.65 32.33 -51.05
N VAL A 68 84.47 32.17 -52.37
CA VAL A 68 83.13 32.18 -53.01
C VAL A 68 82.23 31.07 -52.45
N ILE A 69 82.77 29.86 -52.29
CA ILE A 69 82.02 28.74 -51.69
C ILE A 69 81.68 29.05 -50.22
N ALA A 70 82.61 29.60 -49.45
CA ALA A 70 82.36 29.99 -48.05
C ALA A 70 81.31 31.11 -47.93
N GLU A 71 81.30 32.07 -48.85
CA GLU A 71 80.24 33.09 -48.98
C GLU A 71 78.88 32.47 -49.30
N GLN A 72 78.82 31.58 -50.29
CA GLN A 72 77.59 30.85 -50.63
C GLN A 72 77.08 30.01 -49.44
N TRP A 73 77.96 29.36 -48.69
CA TRP A 73 77.59 28.65 -47.46
C TRP A 73 77.02 29.60 -46.40
N ARG A 74 77.66 30.75 -46.17
CA ARG A 74 77.16 31.78 -45.24
C ARG A 74 75.78 32.27 -45.66
N ASP A 75 75.58 32.56 -46.95
CA ASP A 75 74.30 33.00 -47.50
C ASP A 75 73.21 31.95 -47.38
N LEU A 76 73.50 30.68 -47.68
CA LEU A 76 72.55 29.58 -47.50
C LEU A 76 72.17 29.40 -46.03
N HIS A 77 73.11 29.52 -45.10
CA HIS A 77 72.83 29.47 -43.67
C HIS A 77 71.99 30.68 -43.21
N ALA A 78 72.26 31.89 -43.71
CA ALA A 78 71.46 33.07 -43.44
C ALA A 78 70.03 32.94 -43.99
N ARG A 79 69.86 32.43 -45.22
CA ARG A 79 68.55 32.16 -45.80
C ARG A 79 67.78 31.08 -45.03
N ARG A 80 68.46 30.00 -44.61
CA ARG A 80 67.84 28.94 -43.80
C ARG A 80 67.36 29.46 -42.45
N THR A 81 68.14 30.30 -41.78
CA THR A 81 67.74 30.90 -40.49
C THR A 81 66.59 31.89 -40.66
N GLN A 82 66.60 32.72 -41.71
CA GLN A 82 65.46 33.58 -42.06
C GLN A 82 64.20 32.77 -42.36
N LEU A 83 64.29 31.68 -43.13
CA LEU A 83 63.14 30.85 -43.46
C LEU A 83 62.59 30.15 -42.21
N LYS A 84 63.44 29.62 -41.33
CA LYS A 84 63.01 29.08 -40.03
C LYS A 84 62.28 30.13 -39.21
N ALA A 85 62.85 31.33 -39.07
CA ALA A 85 62.21 32.42 -38.34
C ALA A 85 60.88 32.86 -38.99
N HIS A 86 60.77 32.81 -40.32
CA HIS A 86 59.52 33.09 -41.02
C HIS A 86 58.48 32.01 -40.75
N VAL A 87 58.83 30.73 -40.87
CA VAL A 87 57.94 29.59 -40.59
C VAL A 87 57.42 29.65 -39.16
N GLU A 88 58.29 29.93 -38.18
CA GLU A 88 57.89 30.11 -36.79
C GLU A 88 56.95 31.31 -36.61
N ARG A 89 57.24 32.46 -37.25
CA ARG A 89 56.37 33.63 -37.21
C ARG A 89 55.00 33.32 -37.84
N SER A 90 54.94 32.66 -38.99
CA SER A 90 53.69 32.26 -39.62
C SER A 90 52.93 31.22 -38.81
N GLY A 91 53.64 30.30 -38.15
CA GLY A 91 53.02 29.33 -37.24
C GLY A 91 52.35 30.02 -36.05
N ARG A 92 53.03 31.00 -35.44
CA ARG A 92 52.48 31.83 -34.36
C ARG A 92 51.24 32.60 -34.82
N THR A 93 51.27 33.26 -35.97
CA THR A 93 50.10 34.02 -36.47
C THR A 93 48.91 33.14 -36.83
N VAL A 94 49.13 31.93 -37.36
CA VAL A 94 48.07 30.96 -37.62
C VAL A 94 47.45 30.49 -36.30
N GLN A 95 48.28 30.15 -35.31
CA GLN A 95 47.82 29.73 -33.99
C GLN A 95 47.01 30.84 -33.27
N GLU A 96 47.48 32.09 -33.32
CA GLU A 96 46.76 33.24 -32.78
C GLU A 96 45.41 33.46 -33.48
N ASN A 97 45.36 33.39 -34.81
CA ASN A 97 44.12 33.50 -35.56
C ASN A 97 43.15 32.36 -35.23
N GLU A 98 43.63 31.13 -35.09
CA GLU A 98 42.81 29.99 -34.69
C GLU A 98 42.26 30.15 -33.28
N MET A 99 43.06 30.67 -32.34
CA MET A 99 42.61 31.03 -31.00
C MET A 99 41.51 32.09 -31.03
N LEU A 100 41.69 33.17 -31.79
CA LEU A 100 40.69 34.23 -31.95
C LEU A 100 39.40 33.71 -32.60
N ARG A 101 39.51 32.89 -33.65
CA ARG A 101 38.37 32.23 -34.30
C ARG A 101 37.61 31.36 -33.31
N ASN A 102 38.31 30.54 -32.52
CA ASN A 102 37.70 29.68 -31.51
C ASN A 102 37.03 30.48 -30.39
N GLN A 103 37.61 31.60 -29.96
CA GLN A 103 36.98 32.51 -29.00
C GLN A 103 35.72 33.17 -29.56
N ALA A 104 35.76 33.66 -30.80
CA ALA A 104 34.61 34.25 -31.48
C ALA A 104 33.48 33.23 -31.65
N LEU A 105 33.81 31.99 -32.05
CA LEU A 105 32.83 30.90 -32.15
C LEU A 105 32.20 30.55 -30.79
N LYS A 106 33.02 30.45 -29.73
CA LYS A 106 32.50 30.21 -28.36
C LYS A 106 31.62 31.35 -27.86
N LYS A 107 31.94 32.60 -28.20
CA LYS A 107 31.11 33.75 -27.84
C LYS A 107 29.79 33.70 -28.60
N ALA A 108 29.84 33.50 -29.92
CA ALA A 108 28.64 33.39 -30.75
C ALA A 108 27.74 32.21 -30.35
N SER A 109 28.29 31.08 -29.90
CA SER A 109 27.50 29.95 -29.41
C SER A 109 26.79 30.29 -28.10
N LYS A 110 27.49 30.92 -27.15
CA LYS A 110 26.89 31.38 -25.88
C LYS A 110 25.78 32.40 -26.12
N ASP A 111 26.01 33.39 -26.97
CA ASP A 111 25.02 34.41 -27.30
C ASP A 111 23.76 33.80 -27.92
N ARG A 112 23.92 32.79 -28.80
CA ARG A 112 22.80 32.03 -29.37
C ARG A 112 22.03 31.25 -28.32
N GLU A 113 22.72 30.55 -27.41
CA GLU A 113 22.07 29.82 -26.32
C GLU A 113 21.29 30.75 -25.39
N GLU A 114 21.85 31.91 -25.05
CA GLU A 114 21.16 32.93 -24.27
C GLU A 114 19.94 33.50 -25.01
N SER A 115 20.06 33.76 -26.32
CA SER A 115 18.94 34.20 -27.15
C SER A 115 17.80 33.17 -27.14
N ILE A 116 18.11 31.88 -27.29
CA ILE A 116 17.12 30.80 -27.25
C ILE A 116 16.45 30.73 -25.86
N LYS A 117 17.21 30.92 -24.77
CA LYS A 117 16.64 30.95 -23.41
C LYS A 117 15.67 32.12 -23.25
N LYS A 118 16.08 33.34 -23.63
CA LYS A 118 15.24 34.55 -23.58
C LYS A 118 13.98 34.41 -24.45
N GLU A 119 14.10 33.81 -25.63
CA GLU A 119 12.96 33.57 -26.52
C GLU A 119 11.95 32.58 -25.90
N LYS A 120 12.42 31.51 -25.26
CA LYS A 120 11.57 30.57 -24.52
C LYS A 120 10.85 31.25 -23.36
N GLU A 121 11.53 32.10 -22.60
CA GLU A 121 10.94 32.88 -21.50
C GLU A 121 9.88 33.85 -22.02
N LEU A 122 10.17 34.55 -23.12
CA LEU A 122 9.24 35.46 -23.79
C LEU A 122 7.98 34.73 -24.26
N LEU A 123 8.13 33.53 -24.83
CA LEU A 123 6.98 32.70 -25.22
C LEU A 123 6.15 32.24 -24.02
N ARG A 124 6.77 31.92 -22.88
CA ARG A 124 6.04 31.58 -21.64
C ARG A 124 5.26 32.79 -21.13
N ALA A 125 5.92 33.93 -21.00
CA ALA A 125 5.29 35.17 -20.55
C ALA A 125 4.12 35.60 -21.47
N LYS A 126 4.24 35.44 -22.80
CA LYS A 126 3.14 35.70 -23.74
C LYS A 126 1.94 34.78 -23.49
N ARG A 127 2.15 33.49 -23.27
CA ARG A 127 1.06 32.54 -22.95
C ARG A 127 0.37 32.88 -21.64
N GLU A 128 1.13 33.25 -20.62
CA GLU A 128 0.60 33.69 -19.32
C GLU A 128 -0.23 34.96 -19.46
N LEU A 129 0.27 35.94 -20.22
CA LEU A 129 -0.46 37.17 -20.52
C LEU A 129 -1.78 36.88 -21.23
N GLU A 130 -1.78 36.03 -22.26
CA GLU A 130 -3.01 35.62 -22.95
C GLU A 130 -3.99 34.91 -22.02
N ALA A 131 -3.50 34.05 -21.12
CA ALA A 131 -4.33 33.38 -20.12
C ALA A 131 -4.98 34.38 -19.16
N LEU A 132 -4.20 35.36 -18.66
CA LEU A 132 -4.68 36.44 -17.80
C LEU A 132 -5.70 37.34 -18.52
N ILE A 133 -5.45 37.71 -19.77
CA ILE A 133 -6.40 38.47 -20.60
C ILE A 133 -7.73 37.70 -20.73
N LYS A 134 -7.67 36.39 -21.03
CA LYS A 134 -8.87 35.54 -21.10
C LYS A 134 -9.61 35.47 -19.75
N GLN A 135 -8.89 35.36 -18.64
CA GLN A 135 -9.51 35.38 -17.31
C GLN A 135 -10.17 36.74 -17.01
N HIS A 136 -9.47 37.84 -17.29
CA HIS A 136 -10.01 39.18 -17.12
C HIS A 136 -11.27 39.40 -17.95
N GLN A 137 -11.25 39.00 -19.24
CA GLN A 137 -12.43 39.08 -20.11
C GLN A 137 -13.61 38.26 -19.55
N LYS A 138 -13.37 37.04 -19.06
CA LYS A 138 -14.41 36.22 -18.42
C LYS A 138 -15.01 36.89 -17.17
N LEU A 139 -14.19 37.57 -16.37
CA LEU A 139 -14.65 38.31 -15.20
C LEU A 139 -15.44 39.56 -15.61
N CYS A 140 -14.95 40.32 -16.58
CA CYS A 140 -15.63 41.51 -17.11
C CYS A 140 -16.98 41.17 -17.75
N GLN A 141 -17.13 40.01 -18.39
CA GLN A 141 -18.45 39.55 -18.90
C GLN A 141 -19.43 39.18 -17.78
N LYS A 142 -18.91 38.74 -16.62
CA LYS A 142 -19.73 38.38 -15.45
C LYS A 142 -20.12 39.60 -14.62
N LEU A 143 -19.27 40.63 -14.58
CA LEU A 143 -19.46 41.81 -13.73
C LEU A 143 -20.81 42.53 -13.94
N PRO A 144 -21.31 42.74 -15.18
CA PRO A 144 -22.63 43.33 -15.40
C PRO A 144 -23.79 42.47 -14.88
N LYS A 145 -23.63 41.15 -14.85
CA LYS A 145 -24.66 40.26 -14.28
C LYS A 145 -24.73 40.44 -12.76
N TYR A 146 -23.57 40.57 -12.13
CA TYR A 146 -23.46 40.77 -10.68
C TYR A 146 -23.73 42.21 -10.24
N SER A 147 -23.60 43.22 -11.12
CA SER A 147 -23.89 44.61 -10.78
C SER A 147 -25.38 44.82 -10.47
N MET A 148 -26.28 44.12 -11.16
CA MET A 148 -27.72 44.17 -10.85
C MET A 148 -28.01 43.62 -9.45
N PHE A 149 -27.38 42.51 -9.06
CA PHE A 149 -27.53 41.94 -7.73
C PHE A 149 -26.88 42.80 -6.65
N LYS A 150 -25.72 43.40 -6.94
CA LYS A 150 -25.06 44.35 -6.03
C LYS A 150 -25.98 45.54 -5.75
N ARG A 151 -26.52 46.18 -6.80
CA ARG A 151 -27.44 47.30 -6.66
C ARG A 151 -28.68 46.92 -5.85
N TYR A 152 -29.28 45.77 -6.15
CA TYR A 152 -30.40 45.27 -5.35
C TYR A 152 -30.03 45.09 -3.86
N LEU A 153 -28.85 44.54 -3.55
CA LEU A 153 -28.40 44.38 -2.17
C LEU A 153 -28.10 45.72 -1.50
N GLU A 154 -27.58 46.70 -2.24
CA GLU A 154 -27.42 48.09 -1.78
C GLU A 154 -28.78 48.70 -1.43
N ASP A 155 -29.78 48.58 -2.32
CA ASP A 155 -31.16 49.05 -2.06
C ASP A 155 -31.76 48.37 -0.81
N VAL A 156 -31.50 47.08 -0.61
CA VAL A 156 -31.95 46.34 0.58
C VAL A 156 -31.24 46.84 1.84
N VAL A 157 -29.94 47.13 1.80
CA VAL A 157 -29.21 47.74 2.92
C VAL A 157 -29.84 49.08 3.28
N GLU A 158 -30.17 49.93 2.29
CA GLU A 158 -30.77 51.25 2.53
C GLU A 158 -32.14 51.17 3.22
N ILE A 159 -32.96 50.16 2.92
CA ILE A 159 -34.33 50.03 3.43
C ILE A 159 -34.39 49.21 4.74
N SER A 160 -33.33 48.50 5.11
CA SER A 160 -33.34 47.53 6.21
C SER A 160 -32.41 47.92 7.37
N GLN A 161 -32.31 47.05 8.38
CA GLN A 161 -31.47 47.26 9.57
C GLN A 161 -30.03 46.74 9.39
N PHE A 162 -29.67 46.22 8.22
CA PHE A 162 -28.32 45.71 7.97
C PHE A 162 -27.34 46.86 7.73
N ARG A 163 -26.10 46.75 8.25
CA ARG A 163 -25.10 47.81 8.08
C ARG A 163 -24.52 47.83 6.68
N ASP A 164 -24.25 46.65 6.15
CA ASP A 164 -23.66 46.47 4.84
C ASP A 164 -24.13 45.15 4.18
N ILE A 165 -23.68 44.93 2.96
CA ILE A 165 -24.03 43.72 2.19
C ILE A 165 -23.42 42.46 2.84
N GLU A 166 -22.27 42.58 3.51
CA GLU A 166 -21.64 41.42 4.17
C GLU A 166 -22.45 40.98 5.39
N ASP A 167 -23.07 41.91 6.12
CA ASP A 167 -24.02 41.63 7.21
C ASP A 167 -25.23 40.85 6.69
N ILE A 168 -25.80 41.23 5.54
CA ILE A 168 -26.89 40.46 4.89
C ILE A 168 -26.41 39.05 4.54
N ILE A 169 -25.23 38.93 3.94
CA ILE A 169 -24.66 37.65 3.52
C ILE A 169 -24.38 36.77 4.74
N SER A 170 -23.82 37.32 5.81
CA SER A 170 -23.49 36.58 7.04
C SER A 170 -24.76 36.14 7.77
N PHE A 171 -25.78 36.99 7.83
CA PHE A 171 -27.10 36.66 8.35
C PHE A 171 -27.73 35.53 7.53
N TYR A 172 -27.75 35.65 6.20
CA TYR A 172 -28.28 34.61 5.32
C TYR A 172 -27.54 33.27 5.48
N LYS A 173 -26.20 33.30 5.54
CA LYS A 173 -25.38 32.09 5.78
C LYS A 173 -25.75 31.46 7.12
N SER A 174 -25.91 32.25 8.17
CA SER A 174 -26.29 31.77 9.51
C SER A 174 -27.70 31.19 9.51
N LEU A 175 -28.66 31.88 8.89
CA LEU A 175 -30.03 31.40 8.72
C LEU A 175 -30.08 30.07 7.95
N MET A 176 -29.29 29.92 6.90
CA MET A 176 -29.21 28.68 6.13
C MET A 176 -28.57 27.53 6.92
N ARG A 177 -27.59 27.81 7.80
CA ARG A 177 -27.05 26.81 8.73
C ARG A 177 -28.12 26.37 9.73
N SER A 178 -28.77 27.31 10.40
CA SER A 178 -29.84 27.03 11.36
C SER A 178 -31.00 26.26 10.71
N ARG A 179 -31.39 26.61 9.48
CA ARG A 179 -32.42 25.87 8.73
C ARG A 179 -32.00 24.42 8.46
N ARG A 180 -30.73 24.19 8.11
CA ARG A 180 -30.20 22.83 7.87
C ARG A 180 -30.21 22.01 9.16
N GLU A 181 -29.72 22.58 10.25
CA GLU A 181 -29.69 21.93 11.57
C GLU A 181 -31.10 21.61 12.05
N LEU A 182 -32.05 22.54 11.92
CA LEU A 182 -33.44 22.34 12.29
C LEU A 182 -34.09 21.22 11.45
N LEU A 183 -33.78 21.16 10.15
CA LEU A 183 -34.30 20.10 9.28
C LEU A 183 -33.75 18.72 9.69
N GLN A 184 -32.46 18.63 10.01
CA GLN A 184 -31.83 17.41 10.49
C GLN A 184 -32.40 16.96 11.84
N SER A 185 -32.54 17.89 12.80
CA SER A 185 -33.17 17.62 14.09
C SER A 185 -34.61 17.14 13.93
N GLN A 186 -35.41 17.77 13.05
CA GLN A 186 -36.78 17.34 12.78
C GLN A 186 -36.82 15.92 12.20
N GLN A 187 -35.91 15.58 11.28
CA GLN A 187 -35.80 14.22 10.74
C GLN A 187 -35.44 13.21 11.82
N TRP A 188 -34.49 13.56 12.69
CA TRP A 188 -34.09 12.73 13.83
C TRP A 188 -35.25 12.50 14.80
N HIS A 189 -35.98 13.55 15.20
CA HIS A 189 -37.17 13.42 16.05
C HIS A 189 -38.29 12.59 15.41
N LYS A 190 -38.48 12.72 14.08
CA LYS A 190 -39.42 11.87 13.34
C LYS A 190 -39.00 10.40 13.37
N ALA A 191 -37.70 10.11 13.24
CA ALA A 191 -37.19 8.74 13.32
C ALA A 191 -37.37 8.15 14.74
N MET A 192 -37.01 8.91 15.77
CA MET A 192 -37.19 8.50 17.18
C MET A 192 -38.66 8.27 17.52
N THR A 193 -39.56 9.17 17.10
CA THR A 193 -41.01 8.99 17.32
C THR A 193 -41.53 7.74 16.60
N LYS A 194 -41.06 7.45 15.37
CA LYS A 194 -41.43 6.22 14.66
C LYS A 194 -40.94 4.97 15.41
N GLN A 195 -39.70 4.98 15.88
CA GLN A 195 -39.14 3.87 16.67
C GLN A 195 -39.93 3.66 17.98
N ALA A 196 -40.24 4.74 18.71
CA ALA A 196 -41.04 4.68 19.93
C ALA A 196 -42.45 4.12 19.67
N ARG A 197 -43.09 4.49 18.55
CA ARG A 197 -44.38 3.91 18.13
C ARG A 197 -44.27 2.41 17.88
N VAL A 198 -43.25 1.96 17.16
CA VAL A 198 -43.03 0.52 16.91
C VAL A 198 -42.86 -0.24 18.22
N LEU A 199 -42.07 0.27 19.16
CA LEU A 199 -41.89 -0.36 20.48
C LEU A 199 -43.19 -0.41 21.28
N LEU A 200 -43.99 0.67 21.25
CA LEU A 200 -45.29 0.71 21.91
C LEU A 200 -46.28 -0.29 21.30
N ASP A 201 -46.29 -0.42 19.97
CA ASP A 201 -47.17 -1.38 19.28
C ASP A 201 -46.76 -2.82 19.57
N GLN A 202 -45.46 -3.12 19.62
CA GLN A 202 -44.93 -4.42 20.05
C GLN A 202 -45.36 -4.75 21.48
N TYR A 203 -45.14 -3.82 22.43
CA TYR A 203 -45.54 -4.01 23.82
C TYR A 203 -47.05 -4.22 23.97
N ARG A 204 -47.87 -3.47 23.21
CA ARG A 204 -49.33 -3.65 23.20
C ARG A 204 -49.72 -5.03 22.66
N ALA A 205 -49.06 -5.52 21.61
CA ALA A 205 -49.31 -6.84 21.06
C ALA A 205 -48.94 -7.95 22.05
N GLU A 206 -47.77 -7.85 22.69
CA GLU A 206 -47.30 -8.78 23.72
C GLU A 206 -48.27 -8.83 24.90
N LYS A 207 -48.64 -7.67 25.46
CA LYS A 207 -49.62 -7.61 26.56
C LYS A 207 -51.02 -8.04 26.15
N GLY A 208 -51.40 -7.81 24.90
CA GLY A 208 -52.64 -8.37 24.34
C GLY A 208 -52.61 -9.90 24.31
N ALA A 209 -51.50 -10.50 23.89
CA ALA A 209 -51.32 -11.95 23.86
C ALA A 209 -51.31 -12.56 25.27
N GLU A 210 -50.58 -11.97 26.21
CA GLU A 210 -50.60 -12.38 27.63
C GLU A 210 -52.02 -12.33 28.20
N MET A 211 -52.77 -11.26 27.94
CA MET A 211 -54.15 -11.14 28.42
C MET A 211 -55.07 -12.20 27.82
N LEU A 212 -54.91 -12.54 26.54
CA LEU A 212 -55.66 -13.62 25.90
C LEU A 212 -55.30 -14.98 26.52
N GLN A 213 -54.02 -15.22 26.81
CA GLN A 213 -53.58 -16.43 27.49
C GLN A 213 -54.23 -16.55 28.88
N CYS A 214 -54.15 -15.50 29.72
CA CYS A 214 -54.79 -15.52 31.04
C CYS A 214 -56.30 -15.71 30.96
N LYS A 215 -56.97 -15.13 29.95
CA LYS A 215 -58.41 -15.36 29.71
C LYS A 215 -58.72 -16.81 29.38
N ASN A 216 -57.88 -17.45 28.55
CA ASN A 216 -58.04 -18.86 28.21
C ASN A 216 -57.82 -19.76 29.44
N GLU A 217 -56.78 -19.51 30.23
CA GLU A 217 -56.51 -20.23 31.48
C GLU A 217 -57.67 -20.07 32.47
N LEU A 218 -58.20 -18.85 32.61
CA LEU A 218 -59.36 -18.58 33.47
C LEU A 218 -60.62 -19.31 32.97
N ALA A 219 -60.84 -19.40 31.67
CA ALA A 219 -61.95 -20.17 31.10
C ALA A 219 -61.79 -21.67 31.37
N GLN A 220 -60.58 -22.22 31.23
CA GLN A 220 -60.28 -23.62 31.56
C GLN A 220 -60.52 -23.92 33.04
N LEU A 221 -60.02 -23.07 33.94
CA LEU A 221 -60.23 -23.23 35.38
C LEU A 221 -61.71 -23.17 35.77
N LYS A 222 -62.49 -22.28 35.14
CA LYS A 222 -63.94 -22.24 35.34
C LYS A 222 -64.61 -23.53 34.87
N GLN A 223 -64.24 -24.06 33.71
CA GLN A 223 -64.77 -25.32 33.22
C GLN A 223 -64.46 -26.48 34.18
N TYR A 224 -63.26 -26.55 34.73
CA TYR A 224 -62.91 -27.56 35.74
C TYR A 224 -63.73 -27.41 37.02
N LEU A 225 -63.94 -26.17 37.47
CA LEU A 225 -64.77 -25.89 38.65
C LEU A 225 -66.22 -26.32 38.41
N ASP A 226 -66.81 -25.93 37.28
CA ASP A 226 -68.19 -26.28 36.92
C ASP A 226 -68.36 -27.80 36.81
N GLN A 227 -67.37 -28.51 36.24
CA GLN A 227 -67.37 -29.97 36.17
C GLN A 227 -67.35 -30.59 37.57
N ALA A 228 -66.43 -30.16 38.44
CA ALA A 228 -66.34 -30.67 39.80
C ALA A 228 -67.62 -30.40 40.61
N GLN A 229 -68.22 -29.22 40.43
CA GLN A 229 -69.51 -28.89 41.02
C GLN A 229 -70.64 -29.77 40.50
N SER A 230 -70.63 -30.12 39.22
CA SER A 230 -71.63 -31.03 38.64
C SER A 230 -71.47 -32.49 39.12
N ASP A 231 -70.24 -32.92 39.41
CA ASP A 231 -69.94 -34.27 39.90
C ASP A 231 -70.25 -34.44 41.39
N THR A 232 -70.14 -33.37 42.18
CA THR A 232 -70.41 -33.36 43.63
C THR A 232 -71.76 -34.00 44.01
N PRO A 233 -72.91 -33.58 43.46
CA PRO A 233 -74.20 -34.19 43.81
C PRO A 233 -74.31 -35.66 43.40
N VAL A 234 -73.61 -36.09 42.33
CA VAL A 234 -73.58 -37.49 41.90
C VAL A 234 -72.89 -38.34 42.96
N TRP A 235 -71.73 -37.90 43.44
CA TRP A 235 -70.99 -38.60 44.50
C TRP A 235 -71.71 -38.54 45.85
N GLU A 236 -72.35 -37.42 46.18
CA GLU A 236 -73.18 -37.29 47.38
C GLU A 236 -74.37 -38.28 47.33
N ALA A 237 -75.06 -38.39 46.19
CA ALA A 237 -76.16 -39.34 46.03
C ALA A 237 -75.68 -40.79 46.16
N GLN A 238 -74.54 -41.15 45.54
CA GLN A 238 -73.95 -42.48 45.67
C GLN A 238 -73.55 -42.78 47.13
N TRP A 239 -72.95 -41.82 47.83
CA TRP A 239 -72.59 -41.95 49.22
C TRP A 239 -73.82 -42.17 50.11
N ILE A 240 -74.89 -41.40 49.91
CA ILE A 240 -76.16 -41.55 50.62
C ILE A 240 -76.77 -42.92 50.35
N ASP A 241 -76.75 -43.43 49.12
CA ASP A 241 -77.25 -44.78 48.81
C ASP A 241 -76.43 -45.87 49.51
N ILE A 242 -75.10 -45.78 49.48
CA ILE A 242 -74.22 -46.70 50.23
C ILE A 242 -74.54 -46.66 51.73
N GLN A 243 -74.69 -45.46 52.30
CA GLN A 243 -75.04 -45.28 53.71
C GLN A 243 -76.42 -45.88 54.03
N ASN A 244 -77.42 -45.66 53.19
CA ASN A 244 -78.76 -46.24 53.33
C ASN A 244 -78.75 -47.77 53.24
N ARG A 245 -77.98 -48.35 52.31
CA ARG A 245 -77.80 -49.80 52.20
C ARG A 245 -77.11 -50.37 53.43
N ALA A 246 -76.07 -49.71 53.94
CA ALA A 246 -75.38 -50.11 55.16
C ALA A 246 -76.32 -50.05 56.38
N ALA A 247 -77.10 -48.97 56.52
CA ALA A 247 -78.09 -48.82 57.57
C ALA A 247 -79.17 -49.92 57.51
N LYS A 248 -79.71 -50.24 56.33
CA LYS A 248 -80.66 -51.34 56.12
C LYS A 248 -80.07 -52.70 56.52
N LYS A 249 -78.82 -53.00 56.12
CA LYS A 249 -78.14 -54.23 56.54
C LYS A 249 -77.93 -54.27 58.06
N ALA A 250 -77.56 -53.15 58.67
CA ALA A 250 -77.36 -53.05 60.12
C ALA A 250 -78.67 -53.24 60.90
N THR A 251 -79.80 -52.70 60.42
CA THR A 251 -81.11 -52.91 61.05
C THR A 251 -81.58 -54.35 60.90
N MET A 252 -81.41 -54.96 59.72
CA MET A 252 -81.72 -56.39 59.50
C MET A 252 -80.89 -57.29 60.41
N LEU A 253 -79.58 -57.05 60.50
CA LEU A 253 -78.70 -57.79 61.41
C LEU A 253 -79.15 -57.64 62.87
N LYS A 254 -79.48 -56.43 63.32
CA LYS A 254 -80.04 -56.20 64.66
C LYS A 254 -81.38 -56.91 64.88
N ALA A 255 -82.24 -57.00 63.86
CA ALA A 255 -83.50 -57.73 63.94
C ALA A 255 -83.27 -59.25 64.07
N ILE A 256 -82.41 -59.83 63.23
CA ILE A 256 -82.03 -61.25 63.28
C ILE A 256 -81.41 -61.59 64.65
N ARG A 257 -80.49 -60.77 65.15
CA ARG A 257 -79.89 -60.98 66.48
C ARG A 257 -80.94 -60.98 67.58
N ARG A 258 -81.94 -60.07 67.52
CA ARG A 258 -83.04 -60.02 68.48
C ARG A 258 -83.96 -61.23 68.39
N THR A 259 -84.30 -61.72 67.19
CA THR A 259 -85.16 -62.90 67.04
C THR A 259 -84.45 -64.17 67.52
N ILE A 260 -83.15 -64.34 67.19
CA ILE A 260 -82.32 -65.43 67.73
C ILE A 260 -82.32 -65.38 69.26
N HIS A 261 -82.05 -64.22 69.84
CA HIS A 261 -82.02 -64.07 71.29
C HIS A 261 -83.39 -64.36 71.94
N SER A 262 -84.48 -63.90 71.31
CA SER A 262 -85.85 -64.18 71.78
C SER A 262 -86.20 -65.67 71.70
N LEU A 263 -85.84 -66.34 70.61
CA LEU A 263 -86.05 -67.79 70.43
C LEU A 263 -85.22 -68.59 71.44
N PHE A 264 -83.96 -68.22 71.62
CA PHE A 264 -83.07 -68.82 72.62
C PHE A 264 -83.67 -68.68 74.01
N HIS A 265 -84.10 -67.47 74.37
CA HIS A 265 -84.74 -67.22 75.67
C HIS A 265 -86.01 -68.06 75.84
N THR A 266 -86.85 -68.17 74.80
CA THR A 266 -88.06 -69.00 74.83
C THR A 266 -87.73 -70.49 75.02
N ALA A 267 -86.73 -71.01 74.30
CA ALA A 267 -86.25 -72.38 74.46
C ALA A 267 -85.69 -72.63 75.88
N SER A 268 -84.88 -71.71 76.40
CA SER A 268 -84.37 -71.77 77.77
C SER A 268 -85.49 -71.79 78.82
N THR A 269 -86.53 -70.95 78.65
CA THR A 269 -87.67 -70.93 79.57
C THR A 269 -88.52 -72.20 79.54
N ARG A 270 -88.65 -72.87 78.38
CA ARG A 270 -89.42 -74.13 78.26
C ARG A 270 -88.72 -75.32 78.91
N LEU A 271 -87.40 -75.35 78.88
CA LEU A 271 -86.58 -76.41 79.48
C LEU A 271 -86.27 -76.19 80.97
N ASP A 272 -86.69 -75.05 81.53
CA ASP A 272 -86.25 -74.55 82.84
C ASP A 272 -84.71 -74.59 83.00
N ALA A 273 -84.00 -74.39 81.88
CA ALA A 273 -82.55 -74.54 81.78
C ALA A 273 -81.86 -73.19 81.80
N LYS A 274 -80.97 -72.97 82.79
CA LYS A 274 -80.11 -71.79 82.87
C LYS A 274 -78.90 -71.93 81.94
N TRP A 275 -79.12 -71.76 80.64
CA TRP A 275 -78.01 -71.72 79.67
C TRP A 275 -77.23 -70.40 79.78
N ASN A 276 -75.93 -70.50 80.07
CA ASN A 276 -75.07 -69.33 80.27
C ASN A 276 -74.42 -68.88 78.94
N VAL A 277 -75.23 -68.32 78.03
CA VAL A 277 -74.77 -67.77 76.75
C VAL A 277 -74.94 -66.27 76.72
N ALA A 278 -73.90 -65.54 76.32
CA ALA A 278 -73.93 -64.07 76.27
C ALA A 278 -74.96 -63.54 75.26
N ALA A 279 -75.62 -62.43 75.60
CA ALA A 279 -76.70 -61.86 74.78
C ALA A 279 -76.28 -61.47 73.34
N HIS A 280 -74.99 -61.18 73.12
CA HIS A 280 -74.45 -60.75 71.83
C HIS A 280 -73.87 -61.89 70.98
N ASP A 281 -73.74 -63.11 71.52
CA ASP A 281 -73.22 -64.26 70.79
C ASP A 281 -74.37 -65.04 70.13
N SER A 282 -74.85 -64.51 69.01
CA SER A 282 -75.98 -65.10 68.28
C SER A 282 -75.67 -66.46 67.64
N HIS A 283 -74.39 -66.78 67.41
CA HIS A 283 -74.00 -68.09 66.86
C HIS A 283 -74.18 -69.18 67.91
N ARG A 284 -73.60 -68.99 69.10
CA ARG A 284 -73.81 -69.95 70.20
C ARG A 284 -75.29 -70.07 70.60
N GLN A 285 -76.05 -68.97 70.56
CA GLN A 285 -77.49 -69.02 70.82
C GLN A 285 -78.23 -69.90 69.80
N LEU A 286 -77.89 -69.79 68.51
CA LEU A 286 -78.47 -70.64 67.46
C LEU A 286 -78.07 -72.11 67.62
N ASP A 287 -76.79 -72.39 67.93
CA ASP A 287 -76.32 -73.77 68.14
C ASP A 287 -77.10 -74.47 69.26
N MET A 288 -77.35 -73.75 70.36
CA MET A 288 -78.16 -74.26 71.48
C MET A 288 -79.64 -74.44 71.10
N ILE A 289 -80.23 -73.53 70.32
CA ILE A 289 -81.58 -73.71 69.79
C ILE A 289 -81.64 -74.93 68.87
N GLN A 290 -80.62 -75.14 68.02
CA GLN A 290 -80.57 -76.29 67.11
C GLN A 290 -80.50 -77.60 67.91
N GLN A 291 -79.60 -77.69 68.89
CA GLN A 291 -79.51 -78.86 69.77
C GLN A 291 -80.86 -79.15 70.43
N PHE A 292 -81.54 -78.11 70.93
CA PHE A 292 -82.88 -78.27 71.52
C PHE A 292 -83.92 -78.82 70.54
N ILE A 293 -83.91 -78.37 69.29
CA ILE A 293 -84.83 -78.89 68.26
C ILE A 293 -84.51 -80.34 67.93
N GLU A 294 -83.23 -80.72 67.89
CA GLU A 294 -82.79 -82.10 67.67
C GLU A 294 -83.21 -82.99 68.85
N ASP A 295 -82.99 -82.56 70.08
CA ASP A 295 -83.42 -83.27 71.29
C ASP A 295 -84.95 -83.48 71.31
N LEU A 296 -85.75 -82.45 71.00
CA LEU A 296 -87.21 -82.58 70.87
C LEU A 296 -87.63 -83.58 69.78
N ARG A 297 -86.88 -83.61 68.67
CA ARG A 297 -87.15 -84.51 67.54
C ARG A 297 -86.82 -85.96 67.91
N ASP A 298 -85.75 -86.16 68.67
CA ASP A 298 -85.36 -87.48 69.14
C ASP A 298 -86.31 -88.00 70.23
N ILE A 299 -86.76 -87.16 71.17
CA ILE A 299 -87.84 -87.50 72.11
C ILE A 299 -89.12 -87.91 71.36
N SER A 300 -89.53 -87.13 70.35
CA SER A 300 -90.71 -87.46 69.55
C SER A 300 -90.55 -88.77 68.75
N ARG A 301 -89.34 -89.08 68.27
CA ARG A 301 -89.04 -90.37 67.61
C ARG A 301 -89.01 -91.54 68.60
N GLU A 302 -88.55 -91.33 69.83
CA GLU A 302 -88.60 -92.35 70.89
C GLU A 302 -90.04 -92.61 71.36
N ASP A 303 -90.86 -91.57 71.52
CA ASP A 303 -92.28 -91.72 71.84
C ASP A 303 -93.06 -92.39 70.69
N MET A 304 -92.71 -92.13 69.43
CA MET A 304 -93.26 -92.87 68.27
C MET A 304 -92.79 -94.34 68.20
N LYS A 305 -91.64 -94.69 68.81
CA LYS A 305 -91.19 -96.09 68.92
C LYS A 305 -91.83 -96.83 70.10
N LYS A 306 -92.36 -96.13 71.11
CA LYS A 306 -93.16 -96.73 72.20
C LYS A 306 -94.60 -97.10 71.81
N TYR A 307 -95.06 -96.67 70.63
CA TYR A 307 -96.35 -97.03 70.03
C TYR A 307 -96.24 -98.03 68.87
N LYS A 308 -95.17 -98.86 68.86
CA LYS A 308 -95.03 -100.05 68.01
C LYS A 308 -94.79 -101.29 68.85
#